data_AF-A0AAV9PKJ6-F1
#
_entry.id   AF-A0AAV9PKJ6-F1
#
_cell.length_a   1.000
_cell.length_b   1.000
_cell.length_c   1.000
_cell.angle_alpha   90.00
_cell.angle_beta   90.00
_cell.angle_gamma   90.00
#
_symmetry.space_group_name_H-M   'P 1'
#
loop_
_entity.id
_entity.type
_entity.pdbx_description
1 polymer ?
#
loop_
_entity_poly.entity_id
_entity_poly.type
_entity_poly.pdbx_seq_one_letter_code
_entity_poly.pdbx_strand_id
1 'polypeptide(L)'
;MATKRPAPQVHSSRQAQVPGEPKRKRQKPDNAGPKSFKKAHPVNELKSQIRSLKRLLERDEKLPGTVRMEKERQLQTAERELVDTQRAKQKSDMISRYHKIRFFDRQKATKRLKRVRKELRAHEADDEARAQLVRRVDDGEVDVNYAQYFPLDQHYVSLFPRKGVDQEDGAEDDEGGEKDGVDGRKGDEEMWQLVKQCMTHGRLDDLRHGRLSQGDPESLTGNDMEKQRKAGAKANSKPSEFQRGRDEEGRGDSEDETGGGFFE
;
A
#
# COMPACT_ATOMS: atom_id res chain seq x y z
N MET A 1 34.10 -6.95 12.91
CA MET A 1 34.06 -5.60 12.32
C MET A 1 35.10 -5.52 11.20
N ALA A 2 34.69 -5.37 9.95
CA ALA A 2 35.61 -5.24 8.83
C ALA A 2 35.97 -3.77 8.64
N THR A 3 37.17 -3.37 9.06
CA THR A 3 37.70 -2.03 8.81
C THR A 3 38.16 -1.94 7.36
N LYS A 4 37.66 -0.94 6.64
CA LYS A 4 38.01 -0.66 5.24
C LYS A 4 39.52 -0.41 5.16
N ARG A 5 40.24 -1.16 4.31
CA ARG A 5 41.68 -0.92 4.09
C ARG A 5 41.88 0.51 3.56
N PRO A 6 42.84 1.28 4.10
CA PRO A 6 43.15 2.60 3.57
C PRO A 6 43.76 2.46 2.17
N ALA A 7 43.45 3.43 1.30
CA ALA A 7 44.01 3.47 -0.05
C ALA A 7 45.55 3.61 0.02
N PRO A 8 46.31 3.03 -0.94
CA PRO A 8 47.75 3.16 -0.96
C PRO A 8 48.15 4.63 -1.12
N GLN A 9 48.95 5.15 -0.19
CA GLN A 9 49.50 6.50 -0.28
C GLN A 9 50.51 6.56 -1.43
N VAL A 10 50.25 7.41 -2.41
CA VAL A 10 51.17 7.68 -3.51
C VAL A 10 52.33 8.52 -2.97
N HIS A 11 53.57 8.10 -3.25
CA HIS A 11 54.77 8.81 -2.83
C HIS A 11 54.83 10.23 -3.44
N SER A 12 55.25 11.23 -2.66
CA SER A 12 55.18 12.67 -3.03
C SER A 12 55.85 13.01 -4.37
N SER A 13 56.94 12.32 -4.71
CA SER A 13 57.66 12.48 -5.98
C SER A 13 56.87 12.05 -7.22
N ARG A 14 55.86 11.20 -7.08
CA ARG A 14 54.99 10.74 -8.19
C ARG A 14 53.66 11.49 -8.26
N GLN A 15 53.40 12.38 -7.31
CA GLN A 15 52.11 13.07 -7.17
C GLN A 15 51.82 14.04 -8.33
N ALA A 16 52.85 14.60 -8.96
CA ALA A 16 52.72 15.47 -10.13
C ALA A 16 52.41 14.73 -11.44
N GLN A 17 52.62 13.40 -11.49
CA GLN A 17 52.36 12.57 -12.68
C GLN A 17 51.00 11.87 -12.65
N VAL A 18 50.29 11.94 -11.51
CA VAL A 18 48.92 11.41 -11.41
C VAL A 18 47.96 12.44 -11.98
N PRO A 19 47.21 12.14 -13.06
CA PRO A 19 46.18 13.03 -13.55
C PRO A 19 45.20 13.36 -12.43
N GLY A 20 45.02 14.64 -12.14
CA GLY A 20 44.12 15.08 -11.07
C GLY A 20 42.72 14.53 -11.31
N GLU A 21 42.20 13.75 -10.36
CA GLU A 21 40.88 13.14 -10.47
C GLU A 21 39.85 14.27 -10.65
N PRO A 22 39.04 14.27 -11.72
CA PRO A 22 38.10 15.35 -11.96
C PRO A 22 37.13 15.39 -10.78
N LYS A 23 37.11 16.52 -10.06
CA LYS A 23 36.16 16.77 -8.97
C LYS A 23 34.74 16.60 -9.53
N ARG A 24 34.14 15.43 -9.31
CA ARG A 24 32.74 15.19 -9.67
C ARG A 24 31.89 16.18 -8.87
N LYS A 25 31.42 17.23 -9.53
CA LYS A 25 30.34 18.07 -8.99
C LYS A 25 29.20 17.11 -8.70
N ARG A 26 28.83 16.95 -7.43
CA ARG A 26 27.64 16.19 -7.05
C ARG A 26 26.46 16.88 -7.75
N GLN A 27 25.97 16.31 -8.84
CA GLN A 27 24.72 16.75 -9.43
C GLN A 27 23.66 16.59 -8.36
N LYS A 28 22.99 17.68 -8.03
CA LYS A 28 21.78 17.62 -7.20
C LYS A 28 20.82 16.67 -7.93
N PRO A 29 20.10 15.79 -7.22
CA PRO A 29 19.13 14.92 -7.88
C PRO A 29 18.14 15.77 -8.68
N ASP A 30 17.80 15.33 -9.90
CA ASP A 30 16.90 16.04 -10.84
C ASP A 30 15.49 16.35 -10.29
N ASN A 31 15.18 15.86 -9.08
CA ASN A 31 13.97 16.20 -8.33
C ASN A 31 14.03 17.56 -7.62
N ALA A 32 15.10 18.34 -7.80
CA ALA A 32 15.29 19.66 -7.19
C ALA A 32 14.94 20.84 -8.12
N GLY A 33 14.20 20.62 -9.21
CA GLY A 33 13.68 21.69 -10.06
C GLY A 33 12.42 22.37 -9.49
N PRO A 34 12.03 23.57 -9.97
CA PRO A 34 10.84 24.30 -9.51
C PRO A 34 9.51 23.59 -9.86
N LYS A 35 9.58 22.50 -10.63
CA LYS A 35 8.54 21.47 -10.71
C LYS A 35 8.84 20.36 -9.69
N SER A 36 9.02 20.77 -8.44
CA SER A 36 8.93 19.87 -7.30
C SER A 36 7.62 19.13 -7.49
N PHE A 37 7.68 17.81 -7.71
CA PHE A 37 6.53 16.92 -7.72
C PHE A 37 5.54 17.46 -6.70
N LYS A 38 4.30 17.76 -7.10
CA LYS A 38 3.23 18.26 -6.22
C LYS A 38 3.03 17.34 -5.01
N LYS A 39 3.92 17.46 -4.04
CA LYS A 39 4.03 16.74 -2.77
C LYS A 39 3.72 17.69 -1.62
N ALA A 40 3.15 18.86 -1.93
CA ALA A 40 2.56 19.73 -0.95
C ALA A 40 1.10 19.31 -0.76
N HIS A 41 0.88 18.29 0.06
CA HIS A 41 -0.40 17.91 0.65
C HIS A 41 -1.65 18.12 -0.24
N PRO A 42 -2.09 17.12 -1.04
CA PRO A 42 -3.27 17.26 -1.90
C PRO A 42 -4.51 17.74 -1.13
N VAL A 43 -4.61 17.40 0.16
CA VAL A 43 -5.68 17.85 1.06
C VAL A 43 -5.76 19.39 1.19
N ASN A 44 -4.62 20.09 1.26
CA ASN A 44 -4.61 21.55 1.42
C ASN A 44 -4.98 22.27 0.10
N GLU A 45 -4.53 21.74 -1.04
CA GLU A 45 -4.91 22.23 -2.36
C GLU A 45 -6.42 22.08 -2.58
N LEU A 46 -6.98 20.90 -2.29
CA LEU A 46 -8.41 20.63 -2.36
C LEU A 46 -9.22 21.54 -1.43
N LYS A 47 -8.79 21.73 -0.18
CA LYS A 47 -9.42 22.70 0.74
C LYS A 47 -9.38 24.13 0.21
N SER A 48 -8.28 24.53 -0.44
CA SER A 48 -8.17 25.85 -1.06
C SER A 48 -9.14 26.01 -2.22
N GLN A 49 -9.20 25.00 -3.10
CA GLN A 49 -10.11 24.96 -4.24
C GLN A 49 -11.58 25.01 -3.80
N ILE A 50 -11.97 24.20 -2.80
CA ILE A 50 -13.33 24.21 -2.24
C ILE A 50 -13.69 25.60 -1.69
N ARG A 51 -12.80 26.22 -0.90
CA ARG A 51 -13.03 27.57 -0.37
C ARG A 51 -13.18 28.61 -1.49
N SER A 52 -12.35 28.52 -2.52
CA SER A 52 -12.41 29.44 -3.65
C SER A 52 -13.69 29.25 -4.47
N LEU A 53 -14.13 28.01 -4.70
CA LEU A 53 -15.38 27.70 -5.42
C LEU A 53 -16.60 28.14 -4.61
N LYS A 54 -16.64 27.91 -3.29
CA LYS A 54 -17.70 28.38 -2.40
C LYS A 54 -17.83 29.90 -2.44
N ARG A 55 -16.72 30.62 -2.24
CA ARG A 55 -16.69 32.08 -2.32
C ARG A 55 -17.14 32.62 -3.68
N LEU A 56 -16.75 31.96 -4.78
CA LEU A 56 -17.16 32.35 -6.13
C LEU A 56 -18.69 32.23 -6.30
N LEU A 57 -19.25 31.09 -5.87
CA LEU A 57 -20.69 30.83 -5.96
C LEU A 57 -21.52 31.76 -5.06
N GLU A 58 -21.01 32.09 -3.88
CA GLU A 58 -21.65 33.01 -2.92
C GLU A 58 -21.59 34.48 -3.36
N ARG A 59 -20.47 34.92 -3.94
CA ARG A 59 -20.22 36.33 -4.25
C ARG A 59 -20.84 36.78 -5.56
N ASP A 60 -20.75 35.94 -6.59
CA ASP A 60 -21.11 36.33 -7.95
C ASP A 60 -22.50 35.78 -8.30
N GLU A 61 -23.54 36.54 -7.93
CA GLU A 61 -24.93 36.21 -8.25
C GLU A 61 -25.24 36.29 -9.76
N LYS A 62 -24.42 37.04 -10.51
CA LYS A 62 -24.57 37.31 -11.96
C LYS A 62 -23.90 36.28 -12.88
N LEU A 63 -23.43 35.13 -12.38
CA LEU A 63 -22.90 34.09 -13.27
C LEU A 63 -24.00 33.53 -14.19
N PRO A 64 -23.69 33.26 -15.47
CA PRO A 64 -24.58 32.49 -16.33
C PRO A 64 -24.91 31.12 -15.71
N GLY A 65 -26.16 30.68 -15.82
CA GLY A 65 -26.63 29.45 -15.18
C GLY A 65 -25.83 28.20 -15.55
N THR A 66 -25.37 28.11 -16.80
CA THR A 66 -24.48 27.02 -17.27
C THR A 66 -23.16 26.98 -16.49
N VAL A 67 -22.50 28.12 -16.32
CA VAL A 67 -21.24 28.22 -15.59
C VAL A 67 -21.44 27.95 -14.10
N ARG A 68 -22.56 28.41 -13.51
CA ARG A 68 -22.89 28.11 -12.12
C ARG A 68 -23.01 26.60 -11.89
N MET A 69 -23.76 25.89 -12.73
CA MET A 69 -23.91 24.43 -12.63
C MET A 69 -22.55 23.69 -12.75
N GLU A 70 -21.67 24.13 -13.65
CA GLU A 70 -20.33 23.56 -13.77
C GLU A 70 -19.50 23.76 -12.50
N LYS A 71 -19.57 24.94 -11.88
CA LYS A 71 -18.85 25.25 -10.65
C LYS A 71 -19.40 24.49 -9.46
N GLU A 72 -20.71 24.29 -9.37
CA GLU A 72 -21.34 23.42 -8.37
C GLU A 72 -20.91 21.96 -8.52
N ARG A 73 -20.88 21.44 -9.75
CA ARG A 73 -20.37 20.10 -10.04
C ARG A 73 -18.88 19.96 -9.68
N GLN A 74 -18.07 20.98 -9.99
CA GLN A 74 -16.66 21.04 -9.61
C GLN A 74 -16.50 21.02 -8.09
N LEU A 75 -17.33 21.79 -7.37
CA LEU A 75 -17.33 21.83 -5.91
C LEU A 75 -17.67 20.46 -5.32
N GLN A 76 -18.74 19.82 -5.78
CA GLN A 76 -19.12 18.48 -5.32
C GLN A 76 -18.02 17.45 -5.58
N THR A 77 -17.35 17.54 -6.73
CA THR A 77 -16.23 16.64 -7.07
C THR A 77 -15.06 16.87 -6.12
N ALA A 78 -14.66 18.12 -5.91
CA ALA A 78 -13.57 18.48 -5.01
C ALA A 78 -13.86 18.08 -3.55
N GLU A 79 -15.11 18.18 -3.10
CA GLU A 79 -15.51 17.73 -1.76
C GLU A 79 -15.39 16.21 -1.60
N ARG A 80 -15.79 15.42 -2.61
CA ARG A 80 -15.62 13.96 -2.60
C ARG A 80 -14.14 13.57 -2.58
N GLU A 81 -13.34 14.19 -3.44
CA GLU A 81 -11.88 13.98 -3.47
C GLU A 81 -11.22 14.36 -2.14
N LEU A 82 -11.71 15.40 -1.46
CA LEU A 82 -11.22 15.77 -0.14
C LEU A 82 -11.48 14.67 0.89
N VAL A 83 -12.67 14.06 0.89
CA VAL A 83 -13.00 12.95 1.79
C VAL A 83 -12.11 11.74 1.50
N ASP A 84 -11.96 11.36 0.23
CA ASP A 84 -11.14 10.21 -0.16
C ASP A 84 -9.66 10.41 0.15
N THR A 85 -9.11 11.60 -0.10
CA THR A 85 -7.72 11.93 0.23
C THR A 85 -7.48 11.97 1.74
N GLN A 86 -8.45 12.45 2.53
CA GLN A 86 -8.37 12.39 3.99
C GLN A 86 -8.41 10.96 4.50
N ARG A 87 -9.30 10.11 3.98
CA ARG A 87 -9.37 8.68 4.31
C ARG A 87 -8.06 7.97 3.94
N ALA A 88 -7.51 8.24 2.76
CA ALA A 88 -6.22 7.68 2.33
C ALA A 88 -5.07 8.10 3.24
N LYS A 89 -5.06 9.37 3.69
CA LYS A 89 -4.08 9.86 4.67
C LYS A 89 -4.22 9.14 6.02
N GLN A 90 -5.42 9.09 6.58
CA GLN A 90 -5.69 8.39 7.84
C GLN A 90 -5.25 6.93 7.78
N LYS A 91 -5.57 6.24 6.67
CA LYS A 91 -5.12 4.87 6.41
C LYS A 91 -3.59 4.76 6.37
N SER A 92 -2.90 5.67 5.69
CA SER A 92 -1.42 5.69 5.67
C SER A 92 -0.83 5.87 7.08
N ASP A 93 -1.44 6.74 7.88
CA ASP A 93 -1.03 7.00 9.27
C ASP A 93 -1.27 5.76 10.16
N MET A 94 -2.42 5.08 10.01
CA MET A 94 -2.71 3.82 10.71
C MET A 94 -1.74 2.71 10.34
N ILE A 95 -1.47 2.53 9.03
CA ILE A 95 -0.50 1.55 8.55
C ILE A 95 0.85 1.80 9.21
N SER A 96 1.33 3.05 9.19
CA SER A 96 2.63 3.41 9.77
C SER A 96 2.67 3.16 11.28
N ARG A 97 1.61 3.53 12.01
CA ARG A 97 1.50 3.36 13.46
C ARG A 97 1.57 1.88 13.89
N TYR A 98 0.83 1.02 13.21
CA TYR A 98 0.70 -0.39 13.61
C TYR A 98 1.61 -1.33 12.84
N HIS A 99 2.34 -0.87 11.83
CA HIS A 99 3.21 -1.70 11.00
C HIS A 99 4.18 -2.55 11.82
N LYS A 100 4.85 -1.94 12.81
CA LYS A 100 5.84 -2.62 13.65
C LYS A 100 5.21 -3.66 14.57
N ILE A 101 4.09 -3.32 15.21
CA ILE A 101 3.36 -4.22 16.11
C ILE A 101 2.83 -5.42 15.31
N ARG A 102 2.18 -5.18 14.16
CA ARG A 102 1.67 -6.24 13.27
C ARG A 102 2.80 -7.13 12.73
N PHE A 103 3.96 -6.54 12.43
CA PHE A 103 5.13 -7.30 11.98
C PHE A 103 5.59 -8.28 13.06
N PHE A 104 5.72 -7.84 14.31
CA PHE A 104 6.11 -8.71 15.42
C PHE A 104 5.05 -9.76 15.75
N ASP A 105 3.77 -9.39 15.75
CA ASP A 105 2.68 -10.35 15.94
C ASP A 105 2.69 -11.41 14.84
N ARG A 106 2.88 -11.02 13.57
CA ARG A 106 3.03 -11.97 12.46
C ARG A 106 4.24 -12.88 12.64
N GLN A 107 5.39 -12.34 13.05
CA GLN A 107 6.58 -13.15 13.32
C GLN A 107 6.35 -14.14 14.46
N LYS A 108 5.69 -13.71 15.55
CA LYS A 108 5.39 -14.56 16.70
C LYS A 108 4.36 -15.64 16.33
N ALA A 109 3.29 -15.29 15.63
CA ALA A 109 2.28 -16.23 15.14
C ALA A 109 2.92 -17.27 14.19
N THR A 110 3.76 -16.83 13.25
CA THR A 110 4.45 -17.75 12.34
C THR A 110 5.45 -18.67 13.06
N LYS A 111 6.15 -18.19 14.10
CA LYS A 111 7.03 -19.04 14.94
C LYS A 111 6.20 -20.10 15.67
N ARG A 112 5.08 -19.72 16.29
CA ARG A 112 4.15 -20.65 16.97
C ARG A 112 3.57 -21.69 16.01
N LEU A 113 3.05 -21.25 14.86
CA LEU A 113 2.53 -22.16 13.83
C LEU A 113 3.59 -23.17 13.36
N LYS A 114 4.84 -22.74 13.18
CA LYS A 114 5.95 -23.64 12.82
C LYS A 114 6.26 -24.66 13.92
N ARG A 115 6.20 -24.27 15.21
CA ARG A 115 6.40 -25.18 16.36
C ARG A 115 5.31 -26.25 16.40
N VAL A 116 4.04 -25.85 16.37
CA VAL A 116 2.90 -26.77 16.38
C VAL A 116 2.92 -27.72 15.18
N ARG A 117 3.24 -27.22 13.97
CA ARG A 117 3.42 -28.08 12.78
C ARG A 117 4.61 -29.03 12.88
N LYS A 118 5.62 -28.73 13.69
CA LYS A 118 6.74 -29.64 13.95
C LYS A 118 6.32 -30.72 14.95
N GLU A 119 5.62 -30.34 16.02
CA GLU A 119 5.06 -31.27 17.01
C GLU A 119 4.07 -32.24 16.37
N LEU A 120 3.16 -31.75 15.52
CA LEU A 120 2.21 -32.59 14.78
C LEU A 120 2.90 -33.62 13.87
N ARG A 121 4.10 -33.31 13.35
CA ARG A 121 4.89 -34.26 12.55
C ARG A 121 5.70 -35.24 13.40
N ALA A 122 5.97 -34.91 14.66
CA ALA A 122 6.70 -35.77 15.59
C ALA A 122 5.78 -36.74 16.35
N HIS A 123 4.51 -36.34 16.56
CA HIS A 123 3.50 -37.16 17.22
C HIS A 123 2.65 -37.94 16.20
N GLU A 124 2.96 -39.23 16.02
CA GLU A 124 2.24 -40.12 15.09
C GLU A 124 1.33 -41.15 15.79
N ALA A 125 1.43 -41.34 17.11
CA ALA A 125 0.86 -42.50 17.80
C ALA A 125 -0.45 -42.24 18.59
N ASP A 126 -0.73 -41.02 19.04
CA ASP A 126 -1.89 -40.69 19.88
C ASP A 126 -2.95 -39.88 19.12
N ASP A 127 -4.09 -40.49 18.82
CA ASP A 127 -5.17 -39.86 18.03
C ASP A 127 -5.77 -38.61 18.69
N GLU A 128 -5.96 -38.61 20.01
CA GLU A 128 -6.51 -37.46 20.75
C GLU A 128 -5.52 -36.28 20.79
N ALA A 129 -4.24 -36.56 21.07
CA ALA A 129 -3.19 -35.53 21.08
C ALA A 129 -3.00 -34.94 19.69
N ARG A 130 -3.08 -35.78 18.65
CA ARG A 130 -3.02 -35.34 17.25
C ARG A 130 -4.20 -34.45 16.88
N ALA A 131 -5.43 -34.79 17.30
CA ALA A 131 -6.60 -33.95 17.07
C ALA A 131 -6.47 -32.57 17.73
N GLN A 132 -5.90 -32.50 18.94
CA GLN A 132 -5.60 -31.23 19.61
C GLN A 132 -4.54 -30.42 18.86
N LEU A 133 -3.48 -31.07 18.37
CA LEU A 133 -2.42 -30.41 17.58
C LEU A 133 -2.97 -29.85 16.26
N VAL A 134 -3.86 -30.57 15.57
CA VAL A 134 -4.52 -30.06 14.34
C VAL A 134 -5.32 -28.80 14.64
N ARG A 135 -6.13 -28.79 15.71
CA ARG A 135 -6.88 -27.59 16.12
C ARG A 135 -5.95 -26.40 16.42
N ARG A 136 -4.81 -26.66 17.06
CA ARG A 136 -3.79 -25.63 17.31
C ARG A 136 -3.13 -25.12 16.02
N VAL A 137 -2.97 -25.96 15.00
CA VAL A 137 -2.51 -25.54 13.67
C VAL A 137 -3.52 -24.60 13.04
N ASP A 138 -4.80 -24.99 13.01
CA ASP A 138 -5.89 -24.17 12.45
C ASP A 138 -5.95 -22.80 13.13
N ASP A 139 -5.95 -22.78 14.46
CA ASP A 139 -5.92 -21.54 15.23
C ASP A 139 -4.67 -20.69 14.91
N GLY A 140 -3.50 -21.33 14.81
CA GLY A 140 -2.26 -20.65 14.47
C GLY A 140 -2.26 -20.06 13.06
N GLU A 141 -2.97 -20.68 12.11
CA GLU A 141 -3.17 -20.12 10.76
C GLU A 141 -4.06 -18.88 10.80
N VAL A 142 -5.15 -18.92 11.58
CA VAL A 142 -5.99 -17.74 11.79
C VAL A 142 -5.21 -16.62 12.47
N ASP A 143 -4.36 -16.90 13.46
CA ASP A 143 -3.52 -15.90 14.14
C ASP A 143 -2.54 -15.21 13.16
N VAL A 144 -1.92 -15.97 12.25
CA VAL A 144 -1.06 -15.40 11.19
C VAL A 144 -1.86 -14.50 10.24
N ASN A 145 -3.04 -14.99 9.84
CA ASN A 145 -3.93 -14.26 8.94
C ASN A 145 -4.51 -13.00 9.60
N TYR A 146 -4.78 -13.03 10.90
CA TYR A 146 -5.22 -11.87 11.66
C TYR A 146 -4.18 -10.75 11.57
N ALA A 147 -2.91 -11.04 11.90
CA ALA A 147 -1.85 -10.01 11.82
C ALA A 147 -1.66 -9.47 10.39
N GLN A 148 -1.84 -10.32 9.37
CA GLN A 148 -1.61 -9.99 7.95
C GLN A 148 -2.78 -9.23 7.30
N TYR A 149 -4.01 -9.66 7.56
CA TYR A 149 -5.23 -9.21 6.87
C TYR A 149 -6.15 -8.34 7.72
N PHE A 150 -5.78 -8.01 8.96
CA PHE A 150 -6.51 -7.01 9.74
C PHE A 150 -6.70 -5.70 8.95
N PRO A 151 -7.91 -5.12 8.95
CA PRO A 151 -8.24 -3.90 8.19
C PRO A 151 -7.26 -2.76 8.44
N LEU A 152 -6.83 -2.09 7.36
CA LEU A 152 -5.79 -1.05 7.42
C LEU A 152 -6.32 0.32 7.89
N ASP A 153 -7.64 0.48 7.92
CA ASP A 153 -8.39 1.66 8.30
C ASP A 153 -8.89 1.62 9.76
N GLN A 154 -8.72 0.48 10.44
CA GLN A 154 -9.10 0.29 11.84
C GLN A 154 -7.88 0.24 12.77
N HIS A 155 -8.13 0.43 14.07
CA HIS A 155 -7.10 0.31 15.09
C HIS A 155 -6.74 -1.17 15.30
N TYR A 156 -5.47 -1.53 15.19
CA TYR A 156 -5.05 -2.91 15.36
C TYR A 156 -5.02 -3.30 16.85
N VAL A 157 -5.72 -4.37 17.20
CA VAL A 157 -5.68 -4.98 18.55
C VAL A 157 -4.67 -6.14 18.53
N SER A 158 -3.60 -6.02 19.30
CA SER A 158 -2.49 -6.99 19.29
C SER A 158 -2.88 -8.33 19.91
N LEU A 159 -2.50 -9.43 19.24
CA LEU A 159 -2.73 -10.79 19.72
C LEU A 159 -1.87 -11.14 20.93
N PHE A 160 -0.64 -10.61 20.96
CA PHE A 160 0.40 -10.96 21.92
C PHE A 160 0.97 -9.71 22.61
N PRO A 161 0.15 -8.95 23.37
CA PRO A 161 0.63 -7.77 24.05
C PRO A 161 1.78 -8.13 24.97
N ARG A 162 2.85 -7.33 24.94
CA ARG A 162 3.96 -7.48 25.89
C ARG A 162 3.39 -7.27 27.28
N LYS A 163 3.60 -8.26 28.16
CA LYS A 163 3.08 -8.22 29.53
C LYS A 163 3.96 -7.23 30.30
N GLY A 164 3.53 -5.97 30.37
CA GLY A 164 4.05 -4.95 31.26
C GLY A 164 5.21 -4.11 30.73
N VAL A 165 4.97 -3.24 29.74
CA VAL A 165 5.58 -1.90 29.72
C VAL A 165 4.83 -1.01 28.72
N ASP A 166 4.18 0.02 29.24
CA ASP A 166 4.24 1.32 28.59
C ASP A 166 5.72 1.67 28.38
N GLN A 167 6.05 2.30 27.25
CA GLN A 167 7.34 2.94 26.94
C GLN A 167 8.35 2.12 26.10
N GLU A 168 8.58 2.69 24.92
CA GLU A 168 9.84 2.87 24.17
C GLU A 168 10.92 1.77 24.13
N ASP A 169 11.35 1.57 22.88
CA ASP A 169 12.62 0.99 22.44
C ASP A 169 12.83 -0.52 22.48
N GLY A 170 13.53 -0.95 21.43
CA GLY A 170 13.75 -2.35 21.09
C GLY A 170 14.50 -3.09 22.16
N ALA A 171 13.83 -4.07 22.75
CA ALA A 171 14.46 -5.15 23.47
C ALA A 171 14.01 -6.48 22.85
N GLU A 172 14.99 -7.18 22.29
CA GLU A 172 14.89 -8.62 22.05
C GLU A 172 14.78 -9.31 23.42
N ASP A 173 13.56 -9.61 23.85
CA ASP A 173 13.35 -10.55 24.94
C ASP A 173 12.93 -11.88 24.34
N ASP A 174 13.96 -12.69 24.10
CA ASP A 174 13.86 -14.14 24.09
C ASP A 174 13.82 -14.63 25.56
N GLU A 175 12.97 -15.62 25.77
CA GLU A 175 12.82 -16.45 26.99
C GLU A 175 12.20 -15.86 28.27
N GLY A 176 11.20 -16.58 28.79
CA GLY A 176 10.84 -16.50 30.21
C GLY A 176 9.35 -16.45 30.56
N GLY A 177 8.46 -17.16 29.85
CA GLY A 177 7.07 -17.27 30.29
C GLY A 177 6.10 -17.86 29.29
N GLU A 178 6.47 -18.97 28.66
CA GLU A 178 5.60 -19.71 27.76
C GLU A 178 4.57 -20.49 28.59
N LYS A 179 3.49 -19.82 29.01
CA LYS A 179 2.22 -20.52 29.20
C LYS A 179 1.70 -20.79 27.79
N ASP A 180 2.01 -21.96 27.25
CA ASP A 180 1.37 -22.59 26.08
C ASP A 180 -0.10 -22.96 26.36
N GLY A 181 -0.80 -22.07 27.06
CA GLY A 181 -2.24 -22.10 27.22
C GLY A 181 -2.87 -21.27 26.12
N VAL A 182 -3.89 -21.83 25.49
CA VAL A 182 -4.82 -21.18 24.57
C VAL A 182 -5.35 -19.83 25.13
N ASP A 183 -5.25 -19.61 26.45
CA ASP A 183 -5.72 -18.44 27.23
C ASP A 183 -4.84 -17.18 27.17
N GLY A 184 -3.87 -17.10 26.25
CA GLY A 184 -3.01 -15.92 26.12
C GLY A 184 -3.46 -14.88 25.08
N ARG A 185 -4.50 -15.17 24.29
CA ARG A 185 -4.93 -14.30 23.17
C ARG A 185 -5.71 -13.10 23.72
N LYS A 186 -5.16 -11.89 23.57
CA LYS A 186 -5.83 -10.62 23.87
C LYS A 186 -6.20 -9.87 22.59
N GLY A 187 -6.53 -10.62 21.55
CA GLY A 187 -7.01 -10.08 20.28
C GLY A 187 -8.47 -9.64 20.37
N ASP A 188 -8.91 -8.92 19.34
CA ASP A 188 -10.33 -8.72 19.11
C ASP A 188 -10.94 -10.04 18.61
N GLU A 189 -11.76 -10.67 19.45
CA GLU A 189 -12.38 -11.97 19.18
C GLU A 189 -13.34 -11.89 17.99
N GLU A 190 -14.07 -10.78 17.84
CA GLU A 190 -15.01 -10.60 16.72
C GLU A 190 -14.26 -10.56 15.38
N MET A 191 -13.16 -9.81 15.34
CA MET A 191 -12.31 -9.76 14.16
C MET A 191 -11.61 -11.09 13.89
N TRP A 192 -11.19 -11.82 14.92
CA TRP A 192 -10.58 -13.14 14.76
C TRP A 192 -11.55 -14.14 14.12
N GLN A 193 -12.80 -14.16 14.58
CA GLN A 193 -13.86 -14.98 13.98
C GLN A 193 -14.18 -14.53 12.54
N LEU A 194 -14.20 -13.22 12.27
CA LEU A 194 -14.39 -12.70 10.92
C LEU A 194 -13.25 -13.11 9.98
N VAL A 195 -12.00 -13.08 10.45
CA VAL A 195 -10.83 -13.57 9.69
C VAL A 195 -10.98 -15.07 9.41
N LYS A 196 -11.44 -15.86 10.39
CA LYS A 196 -11.69 -17.31 10.21
C LYS A 196 -12.75 -17.56 9.13
N GLN A 197 -13.86 -16.82 9.15
CA GLN A 197 -14.88 -16.88 8.09
C GLN A 197 -14.31 -16.46 6.73
N CYS A 198 -13.60 -15.32 6.67
CA CYS A 198 -12.98 -14.83 5.45
C CYS A 198 -11.92 -15.79 4.89
N MET A 199 -11.21 -16.52 5.74
CA MET A 199 -10.26 -17.56 5.35
C MET A 199 -10.98 -18.72 4.67
N THR A 200 -12.12 -19.17 5.20
CA THR A 200 -12.92 -20.24 4.56
C THR A 200 -13.50 -19.81 3.21
N HIS A 201 -13.89 -18.53 3.07
CA HIS A 201 -14.46 -17.99 1.83
C HIS A 201 -13.41 -17.44 0.84
N GLY A 202 -12.12 -17.41 1.21
CA GLY A 202 -11.05 -16.86 0.36
C GLY A 202 -11.11 -15.33 0.17
N ARG A 203 -11.71 -14.58 1.11
CA ARG A 203 -11.97 -13.13 1.00
C ARG A 203 -11.13 -12.25 1.93
N LEU A 204 -9.97 -12.76 2.33
CA LEU A 204 -9.03 -12.08 3.24
C LEU A 204 -8.56 -10.72 2.71
N ASP A 205 -8.39 -10.56 1.39
CA ASP A 205 -7.98 -9.28 0.79
C ASP A 205 -9.06 -8.21 0.88
N ASP A 206 -10.34 -8.59 0.79
CA ASP A 206 -11.45 -7.64 0.94
C ASP A 206 -11.54 -7.09 2.37
N LEU A 207 -11.23 -7.94 3.35
CA LEU A 207 -11.16 -7.55 4.76
C LEU A 207 -10.05 -6.53 4.98
N ARG A 208 -8.85 -6.82 4.47
CA ARG A 208 -7.67 -5.94 4.62
C ARG A 208 -7.89 -4.55 4.02
N HIS A 209 -8.66 -4.47 2.93
CA HIS A 209 -8.94 -3.22 2.24
C HIS A 209 -10.18 -2.48 2.75
N GLY A 210 -10.90 -3.01 3.75
CA GLY A 210 -12.12 -2.41 4.29
C GLY A 210 -13.29 -2.46 3.32
N ARG A 211 -13.27 -3.37 2.33
CA ARG A 211 -14.38 -3.58 1.39
C ARG A 211 -15.51 -4.41 2.00
N LEU A 212 -15.20 -5.13 3.08
CA LEU A 212 -16.17 -5.80 3.93
C LEU A 212 -16.60 -4.81 5.01
N SER A 213 -17.80 -4.26 4.87
CA SER A 213 -18.42 -3.46 5.94
C SER A 213 -18.68 -4.37 7.14
N GLN A 214 -18.23 -3.97 8.33
CA GLN A 214 -18.55 -4.67 9.57
C GLN A 214 -20.07 -4.63 9.77
N GLY A 215 -20.77 -5.72 9.43
CA GLY A 215 -22.22 -5.82 9.64
C GLY A 215 -23.01 -6.58 8.58
N ASP A 216 -22.47 -6.83 7.38
CA ASP A 216 -23.23 -7.53 6.34
C ASP A 216 -22.75 -8.98 6.15
N PRO A 217 -23.39 -9.97 6.79
CA PRO A 217 -23.07 -11.39 6.59
C PRO A 217 -23.38 -11.85 5.16
N GLU A 218 -24.30 -11.19 4.45
CA GLU A 218 -24.56 -11.43 3.02
C GLU A 218 -23.41 -11.02 2.12
N SER A 219 -22.58 -10.07 2.57
CA SER A 219 -21.41 -9.70 1.79
C SER A 219 -20.47 -10.90 1.64
N LEU A 220 -20.33 -11.76 2.66
CA LEU A 220 -19.40 -12.89 2.74
C LEU A 220 -19.72 -14.03 1.74
N THR A 221 -20.97 -14.19 1.35
CA THR A 221 -21.47 -15.28 0.49
C THR A 221 -21.62 -14.87 -0.98
N GLY A 222 -20.69 -14.08 -1.50
CA GLY A 222 -20.23 -14.18 -2.90
C GLY A 222 -21.22 -14.01 -4.07
N ASN A 223 -22.49 -13.64 -3.89
CA ASN A 223 -23.43 -13.56 -5.01
C ASN A 223 -23.53 -12.18 -5.71
N ASP A 224 -23.05 -11.08 -5.10
CA ASP A 224 -23.31 -9.73 -5.65
C ASP A 224 -22.10 -9.02 -6.30
N MET A 225 -20.86 -9.49 -6.06
CA MET A 225 -19.66 -8.74 -6.46
C MET A 225 -19.14 -8.98 -7.90
N GLU A 226 -19.60 -10.02 -8.61
CA GLU A 226 -19.23 -10.19 -10.03
C GLU A 226 -19.84 -9.08 -10.93
N LYS A 227 -20.90 -8.44 -10.45
CA LYS A 227 -21.60 -7.35 -11.15
C LYS A 227 -20.84 -6.02 -11.06
N GLN A 228 -20.16 -5.74 -9.94
CA GLN A 228 -19.38 -4.51 -9.76
C GLN A 228 -18.05 -4.54 -10.53
N ARG A 229 -17.40 -5.71 -10.66
CA ARG A 229 -16.15 -5.86 -11.44
C ARG A 229 -16.39 -5.69 -12.95
N LYS A 230 -17.54 -6.13 -13.46
CA LYS A 230 -17.93 -5.96 -14.89
C LYS A 230 -18.38 -4.53 -15.22
N ALA A 231 -18.89 -3.76 -14.26
CA ALA A 231 -19.28 -2.37 -14.46
C ALA A 231 -18.07 -1.42 -14.60
N GLY A 232 -16.99 -1.64 -13.84
CA GLY A 232 -15.76 -0.84 -13.94
C GLY A 232 -14.97 -1.06 -15.23
N ALA A 233 -15.03 -2.26 -15.82
CA ALA A 233 -14.30 -2.60 -17.04
C ALA A 233 -14.96 -2.05 -18.33
N LYS A 234 -16.27 -1.78 -18.32
CA LYS A 234 -16.99 -1.25 -19.50
C LYS A 234 -16.91 0.27 -19.66
N ALA A 235 -16.46 1.00 -18.64
CA ALA A 235 -16.39 2.46 -18.69
C ALA A 235 -15.14 3.00 -19.42
N ASN A 236 -14.12 2.16 -19.67
CA ASN A 236 -12.82 2.61 -20.18
C ASN A 236 -12.43 2.06 -21.57
N SER A 237 -13.39 1.51 -22.33
CA SER A 237 -13.16 1.01 -23.69
C SER A 237 -14.16 1.61 -24.69
N LYS A 238 -13.99 2.90 -24.99
CA LYS A 238 -14.45 3.45 -26.27
C LYS A 238 -13.23 3.94 -27.06
N PRO A 239 -12.89 3.31 -28.21
CA PRO A 239 -11.92 3.89 -29.12
C PRO A 239 -12.59 5.04 -29.88
N SER A 240 -11.96 6.22 -29.88
CA SER A 240 -12.40 7.37 -30.68
C SER A 240 -11.94 7.18 -32.12
N GLU A 241 -12.89 6.87 -32.99
CA GLU A 241 -12.77 6.87 -34.44
C GLU A 241 -12.64 8.33 -34.93
N PHE A 242 -11.46 8.72 -35.43
CA PHE A 242 -11.22 10.03 -36.02
C PHE A 242 -11.04 9.85 -37.54
N GLN A 243 -12.09 10.19 -38.30
CA GLN A 243 -12.07 10.20 -39.76
C GLN A 243 -11.59 11.56 -40.29
N ARG A 244 -10.51 11.50 -41.08
CA ARG A 244 -10.05 12.33 -42.20
C ARG A 244 -10.66 13.73 -42.40
N GLY A 245 -9.80 14.75 -42.35
CA GLY A 245 -9.89 15.98 -43.14
C GLY A 245 -8.72 16.01 -44.13
N ARG A 246 -9.06 16.14 -45.42
CA ARG A 246 -8.19 16.13 -46.59
C ARG A 246 -7.93 17.58 -46.98
N ASP A 247 -6.68 18.03 -46.95
CA ASP A 247 -6.19 19.22 -47.66
C ASP A 247 -4.67 19.08 -47.84
N GLU A 248 -4.22 18.84 -49.07
CA GLU A 248 -2.84 19.13 -49.49
C GLU A 248 -2.88 19.69 -50.93
N GLU A 249 -2.68 21.00 -51.02
CA GLU A 249 -2.22 21.70 -52.21
C GLU A 249 -0.72 21.41 -52.41
N GLY A 250 -0.31 21.18 -53.66
CA GLY A 250 1.03 20.72 -53.99
C GLY A 250 2.12 21.79 -53.99
N ARG A 251 3.38 21.33 -54.03
CA ARG A 251 4.49 21.92 -54.80
C ARG A 251 5.81 21.16 -54.61
N GLY A 252 6.51 20.94 -55.72
CA GLY A 252 7.98 20.86 -55.84
C GLY A 252 8.58 19.49 -55.52
N ASP A 253 8.98 18.69 -56.51
CA ASP A 253 10.20 18.81 -57.35
C ASP A 253 11.49 18.45 -56.59
N SER A 254 12.04 17.26 -56.89
CA SER A 254 13.42 17.05 -57.36
C SER A 254 13.85 15.59 -57.14
N GLU A 255 14.27 14.95 -58.23
CA GLU A 255 14.97 13.66 -58.30
C GLU A 255 16.31 13.73 -57.54
N ASP A 256 16.72 12.63 -56.89
CA ASP A 256 18.06 12.04 -57.05
C ASP A 256 18.30 10.82 -56.14
N GLU A 257 19.04 9.88 -56.73
CA GLU A 257 19.42 8.56 -56.28
C GLU A 257 20.28 8.55 -55.01
N THR A 258 20.24 7.44 -54.25
CA THR A 258 21.43 6.61 -53.87
C THR A 258 21.08 5.65 -52.73
N GLY A 259 21.44 4.39 -52.95
CA GLY A 259 21.13 3.26 -52.09
C GLY A 259 21.94 3.15 -50.79
N GLY A 260 21.57 2.14 -50.00
CA GLY A 260 22.27 1.80 -48.77
C GLY A 260 21.50 0.79 -47.92
N GLY A 261 21.42 -0.46 -48.39
CA GLY A 261 21.06 -1.60 -47.54
C GLY A 261 22.11 -1.75 -46.43
N PHE A 262 21.69 -1.54 -45.19
CA PHE A 262 22.57 -1.44 -44.02
C PHE A 262 21.91 -2.12 -42.83
N PHE A 263 22.00 -3.45 -42.77
CA PHE A 263 22.42 -4.27 -41.63
C PHE A 263 21.89 -5.71 -41.77
N GLU A 264 22.81 -6.56 -42.23
CA GLU A 264 23.07 -7.89 -41.65
C GLU A 264 23.77 -7.73 -40.29
#